data_AF-I4CBQ2-F1
#
_entry.id   AF-I4CBQ2-F1
#
_cell.length_a   1.000
_cell.length_b   1.000
_cell.length_c   1.000
_cell.angle_alpha   90.00
_cell.angle_beta   90.00
_cell.angle_gamma   90.00
#
_symmetry.space_group_name_H-M   'P 1'
#
loop_
_entity.id
_entity.type
_entity.pdbx_description
1 polymer ?
#
loop_
_entity_poly.entity_id
_entity_poly.type
_entity_poly.pdbx_seq_one_letter_code
_entity_poly.pdbx_strand_id
1 'polypeptide(L)'
;MKDAYNPKFLKYIELFAQIGDNRRLFPKKCRTCGKVYENFPDYLHNTSPLAHGLEEFTNSLNIQHTMQYRQCSCGSTLAILFTKEDYPLLDSFWEMIGKESKETRRPVREVVGEFREQCNRYILENRDKKSQDS
;
A
#
# COMPACT_ATOMS: atom_id res chain seq x y z
N MET A 1 9.01 6.08 -19.16
CA MET A 1 8.34 5.37 -18.03
C MET A 1 8.47 6.10 -16.69
N LYS A 2 9.55 6.87 -16.42
CA LYS A 2 9.66 7.67 -15.18
C LYS A 2 8.70 8.86 -15.12
N ASP A 3 8.13 9.28 -16.24
CA ASP A 3 7.27 10.47 -16.34
C ASP A 3 5.82 10.24 -15.91
N ALA A 4 5.43 9.00 -15.60
CA ALA A 4 4.06 8.66 -15.16
C ALA A 4 3.89 8.65 -13.64
N TYR A 5 4.98 8.71 -12.87
CA TYR A 5 4.99 8.59 -11.41
C TYR A 5 5.56 9.86 -10.79
N ASN A 6 5.01 10.30 -9.65
CA ASN A 6 5.58 11.39 -8.89
C ASN A 6 6.97 10.93 -8.39
N PRO A 7 8.06 11.63 -8.77
CA PRO A 7 9.42 11.20 -8.42
C PRO A 7 9.65 11.15 -6.90
N LYS A 8 8.90 11.93 -6.11
CA LYS A 8 8.95 11.89 -4.64
C LYS A 8 8.39 10.57 -4.09
N PHE A 9 7.47 9.94 -4.79
CA PHE A 9 6.83 8.69 -4.38
C PHE A 9 7.62 7.46 -4.80
N LEU A 10 8.42 7.54 -5.86
CA LEU A 10 8.99 6.36 -6.52
C LEU A 10 9.78 5.45 -5.56
N LYS A 11 10.66 6.03 -4.73
CA LYS A 11 11.41 5.27 -3.72
C LYS A 11 10.50 4.49 -2.76
N TYR A 12 9.40 5.12 -2.35
CA TYR A 12 8.44 4.53 -1.42
C TYR A 12 7.58 3.45 -2.10
N ILE A 13 7.19 3.69 -3.35
CA ILE A 13 6.47 2.73 -4.19
C ILE A 13 7.30 1.47 -4.42
N GLU A 14 8.58 1.62 -4.77
CA GLU A 14 9.51 0.51 -4.99
C GLU A 14 9.65 -0.37 -3.75
N LEU A 15 9.75 0.24 -2.56
CA LEU A 15 9.78 -0.51 -1.31
C LEU A 15 8.45 -1.20 -0.99
N PHE A 16 7.31 -0.56 -1.27
CA PHE A 16 6.01 -1.22 -1.11
C PHE A 16 5.87 -2.42 -2.05
N ALA A 17 6.41 -2.34 -3.26
CA ALA A 17 6.41 -3.46 -4.20
C ALA A 17 7.24 -4.66 -3.71
N GLN A 18 8.28 -4.41 -2.89
CA GLN A 18 9.08 -5.48 -2.28
C GLN A 18 8.34 -6.24 -1.17
N ILE A 19 7.22 -5.71 -0.66
CA ILE A 19 6.35 -6.41 0.30
C ILE A 19 5.68 -7.65 -0.32
N GLY A 20 5.74 -7.79 -1.65
CA GLY A 20 5.21 -8.91 -2.45
C GLY A 20 5.18 -10.26 -1.74
N ASP A 21 6.32 -10.67 -1.18
CA ASP A 21 6.50 -12.00 -0.59
C ASP A 21 6.63 -11.98 0.94
N ASN A 22 6.18 -10.92 1.62
CA ASN A 22 6.28 -10.84 3.08
C ASN A 22 5.37 -11.88 3.74
N ARG A 23 5.99 -12.97 4.22
CA ARG A 23 5.35 -14.11 4.91
C ARG A 23 4.66 -13.76 6.23
N ARG A 24 4.89 -12.57 6.77
CA ARG A 24 4.19 -12.08 7.97
C ARG A 24 2.82 -11.49 7.62
N LEU A 25 2.66 -11.00 6.39
CA LEU A 25 1.43 -10.36 5.92
C LEU A 25 0.61 -11.30 5.04
N PHE A 26 1.26 -12.22 4.33
CA PHE A 26 0.65 -13.16 3.41
C PHE A 26 1.03 -14.62 3.72
N PRO A 27 0.13 -15.59 3.49
CA PRO A 27 -1.18 -15.44 2.83
C PRO A 27 -2.22 -14.74 3.73
N LYS A 28 -3.05 -13.90 3.12
CA LYS A 28 -4.13 -13.19 3.82
C LYS A 28 -5.44 -13.90 3.51
N LYS A 29 -6.23 -14.24 4.53
CA LYS A 29 -7.54 -14.89 4.34
C LYS A 29 -8.69 -13.95 4.72
N CYS A 30 -9.67 -13.82 3.83
CA CYS A 30 -10.94 -13.19 4.15
C CYS A 30 -11.70 -14.05 5.16
N ARG A 31 -12.01 -13.48 6.34
CA ARG A 31 -12.74 -14.21 7.39
C ARG A 31 -14.21 -14.48 7.01
N THR A 32 -14.79 -13.70 6.11
CA THR A 32 -16.19 -13.82 5.70
C THR A 32 -16.40 -14.87 4.61
N CYS A 33 -15.68 -14.78 3.48
CA CYS A 33 -15.87 -15.72 2.35
C CYS A 33 -14.79 -16.79 2.24
N GLY A 34 -13.74 -16.74 3.06
CA GLY A 34 -12.66 -17.72 3.06
C GLY A 34 -11.64 -17.56 1.92
N LYS A 35 -11.81 -16.62 0.98
CA LYS A 35 -10.83 -16.35 -0.10
C LYS A 35 -9.45 -16.07 0.48
N VAL A 36 -8.44 -16.72 -0.08
CA VAL A 36 -7.03 -16.55 0.28
C VAL A 36 -6.36 -15.68 -0.80
N TYR A 37 -5.51 -14.77 -0.34
CA TYR A 37 -4.66 -13.92 -1.16
C TYR A 37 -3.22 -14.30 -0.87
N GLU A 38 -2.51 -14.84 -1.85
CA GLU A 38 -1.22 -15.52 -1.63
C GLU A 38 -0.06 -14.56 -1.43
N ASN A 39 -0.14 -13.37 -2.02
CA ASN A 39 0.90 -12.36 -1.99
C ASN A 39 0.29 -10.96 -2.17
N PHE A 40 1.13 -9.92 -2.03
CA PHE A 40 0.65 -8.55 -2.10
C PHE A 40 0.07 -8.16 -3.48
N PRO A 41 0.69 -8.49 -4.63
CA PRO A 41 0.09 -8.26 -5.94
C PRO A 41 -1.28 -8.94 -6.12
N ASP A 42 -1.41 -10.19 -5.70
CA ASP A 42 -2.68 -10.93 -5.74
C ASP A 42 -3.76 -10.23 -4.89
N TYR A 43 -3.40 -9.80 -3.68
CA TYR A 43 -4.27 -9.02 -2.81
C TYR A 43 -4.73 -7.71 -3.46
N LEU A 44 -3.83 -6.95 -4.07
CA LEU A 44 -4.17 -5.68 -4.74
C LEU A 44 -5.05 -5.90 -5.97
N HIS A 45 -4.81 -6.95 -6.74
CA HIS A 45 -5.58 -7.28 -7.94
C HIS A 45 -7.01 -7.74 -7.59
N ASN A 46 -7.15 -8.53 -6.53
CA ASN A 46 -8.42 -9.18 -6.16
C ASN A 46 -9.23 -8.42 -5.09
N THR A 47 -8.87 -7.17 -4.79
CA THR A 47 -9.59 -6.30 -3.84
C THR A 47 -9.65 -4.87 -4.36
N SER A 48 -10.69 -4.12 -4.00
CA SER A 48 -10.79 -2.69 -4.34
C SER A 48 -10.37 -1.79 -3.17
N PRO A 49 -9.75 -0.62 -3.44
CA PRO A 49 -9.38 0.30 -2.38
C PRO A 49 -10.62 0.97 -1.75
N LEU A 50 -10.58 1.22 -0.44
CA LEU A 50 -11.56 2.10 0.23
C LEU A 50 -11.12 3.56 0.17
N ALA A 51 -12.05 4.52 0.20
CA ALA A 51 -11.74 5.96 0.09
C ALA A 51 -10.69 6.43 1.13
N HIS A 52 -10.73 5.89 2.35
CA HIS A 52 -9.76 6.09 3.42
C HIS A 52 -8.81 4.89 3.59
N GLY A 53 -8.35 4.35 2.46
CA GLY A 53 -7.72 3.04 2.41
C GLY A 53 -6.27 2.97 2.91
N LEU A 54 -5.65 4.07 3.36
CA LEU A 54 -4.31 4.06 3.94
C LEU A 54 -4.21 5.14 5.03
N GLU A 55 -3.95 4.74 6.26
CA GLU A 55 -4.01 5.62 7.43
C GLU A 55 -2.79 5.43 8.33
N GLU A 56 -2.28 6.54 8.85
CA GLU A 56 -1.27 6.56 9.91
C GLU A 56 -1.95 6.39 11.27
N PHE A 57 -1.37 5.58 12.14
CA PHE A 57 -1.77 5.56 13.54
C PHE A 57 -0.56 5.37 14.45
N THR A 58 -0.64 5.97 15.63
CA THR A 58 0.38 5.87 16.67
C THR A 58 -0.24 5.17 17.86
N ASN A 59 0.42 4.12 18.36
CA ASN A 59 -0.04 3.45 19.58
C ASN A 59 0.42 4.21 20.84
N SER A 60 0.02 3.73 22.03
CA SER A 60 0.38 4.32 23.32
C SER A 60 1.88 4.33 23.63
N LEU A 61 2.70 3.63 22.83
CA LEU A 61 4.16 3.57 22.94
C LEU A 61 4.87 4.45 21.91
N ASN A 62 4.15 5.35 21.22
CA ASN A 62 4.66 6.19 20.13
C ASN A 62 5.25 5.39 18.96
N ILE A 63 4.81 4.13 18.78
CA ILE A 63 5.20 3.32 17.63
C ILE A 63 4.24 3.63 16.50
N GLN A 64 4.80 4.10 15.38
CA GLN A 64 4.07 4.42 14.16
C GLN A 64 3.73 3.16 13.39
N HIS A 65 2.50 3.12 12.92
CA HIS A 65 1.93 2.03 12.14
C HIS A 65 1.16 2.60 10.96
N THR A 66 0.95 1.78 9.94
CA THR A 66 0.09 2.14 8.82
C THR A 66 -0.92 1.05 8.53
N MET A 67 -2.20 1.43 8.54
CA MET A 67 -3.26 0.51 8.17
C MET A 67 -3.65 0.72 6.72
N GLN A 68 -3.71 -0.35 5.93
CA GLN A 68 -4.34 -0.32 4.61
C GLN A 68 -5.65 -1.09 4.62
N TYR A 69 -6.73 -0.42 4.23
CA TYR A 69 -8.05 -1.02 4.11
C TYR A 69 -8.43 -1.23 2.64
N ARG A 70 -8.89 -2.45 2.34
CA ARG A 70 -9.41 -2.82 1.02
C ARG A 70 -10.66 -3.66 1.14
N GLN A 71 -11.45 -3.68 0.09
CA GLN A 71 -12.73 -4.37 0.03
C GLN A 71 -12.55 -5.72 -0.66
N CYS A 72 -12.90 -6.79 0.03
CA CYS A 72 -13.02 -8.11 -0.58
C CYS A 72 -14.17 -8.11 -1.60
N SER A 73 -14.07 -8.94 -2.64
CA SER A 73 -15.15 -9.13 -3.63
C SER A 73 -16.46 -9.63 -3.01
N CYS A 74 -16.44 -10.20 -1.81
CA CYS A 74 -17.65 -10.60 -1.08
C CYS A 74 -18.31 -9.47 -0.28
N GLY A 75 -17.76 -8.25 -0.26
CA GLY A 75 -18.32 -7.14 0.50
C GLY A 75 -17.80 -6.98 1.94
N SER A 76 -16.86 -7.82 2.41
CA SER A 76 -16.16 -7.59 3.68
C SER A 76 -14.91 -6.70 3.56
N THR A 77 -14.65 -5.84 4.54
CA THR A 77 -13.41 -5.07 4.63
C THR A 77 -12.24 -5.92 5.13
N LEU A 78 -11.11 -5.81 4.45
CA LEU A 78 -9.82 -6.41 4.79
C LEU A 78 -8.86 -5.30 5.24
N ALA A 79 -8.02 -5.61 6.22
CA ALA A 79 -7.00 -4.70 6.73
C ALA A 79 -5.62 -5.37 6.72
N ILE A 80 -4.62 -4.62 6.28
CA ILE A 80 -3.19 -4.95 6.43
C ILE A 80 -2.57 -3.89 7.33
N LEU A 81 -1.80 -4.35 8.31
CA LEU A 81 -1.01 -3.51 9.20
C LEU A 81 0.45 -3.55 8.74
N PHE A 82 0.99 -2.40 8.39
CA PHE A 82 2.42 -2.22 8.12
C PHE A 82 3.10 -1.63 9.34
N THR A 83 4.18 -2.29 9.77
CA THR A 83 5.09 -1.81 10.80
C THR A 83 6.44 -1.45 10.16
N LYS A 84 7.37 -0.89 10.94
CA LYS A 84 8.76 -0.69 10.49
C LYS A 84 9.48 -1.99 10.11
N GLU A 85 9.03 -3.13 10.64
CA GLU A 85 9.61 -4.42 10.30
C GLU A 85 9.18 -4.89 8.90
N ASP A 86 7.98 -4.51 8.47
CA ASP A 86 7.45 -4.80 7.13
C ASP A 86 7.86 -3.73 6.12
N TYR A 87 7.98 -2.48 6.58
CA TYR A 87 8.27 -1.31 5.77
C TYR A 87 9.21 -0.34 6.52
N PRO A 88 10.54 -0.52 6.39
CA PRO A 88 11.52 0.22 7.18
C PRO A 88 11.50 1.75 7.03
N LEU A 89 10.92 2.26 5.95
CA LEU A 89 10.82 3.70 5.68
C LEU A 89 9.49 4.32 6.11
N LEU A 90 8.72 3.66 6.98
CA LEU A 90 7.37 4.10 7.39
C LEU A 90 7.32 5.55 7.86
N ASP A 91 8.24 5.97 8.75
CA ASP A 91 8.26 7.34 9.27
C ASP A 91 8.57 8.34 8.15
N SER A 92 9.65 8.11 7.40
CA SER A 92 10.04 8.97 6.28
C SER A 92 8.98 9.04 5.18
N PHE A 93 8.19 7.98 5.01
CA PHE A 93 7.05 7.97 4.10
C PHE A 93 5.99 8.98 4.54
N TRP A 94 5.57 8.95 5.80
CA TRP A 94 4.58 9.90 6.32
C TRP A 94 5.10 11.33 6.42
N GLU A 95 6.39 11.52 6.75
CA GLU A 95 7.05 12.82 6.65
C GLU A 95 6.99 13.38 5.22
N MET A 96 7.25 12.53 4.22
CA MET A 96 7.16 12.91 2.81
C MET A 96 5.73 13.26 2.41
N ILE A 97 4.74 12.44 2.79
CA ILE A 97 3.32 12.73 2.53
C ILE A 97 2.92 14.08 3.15
N GLY A 98 3.33 14.33 4.40
CA GLY A 98 3.07 15.59 5.09
C GLY A 98 3.75 16.79 4.43
N LYS A 99 4.99 16.63 3.95
CA LYS A 99 5.71 17.66 3.20
C LYS A 99 5.03 17.96 1.86
N GLU A 100 4.67 16.93 1.10
CA GLU A 100 3.98 17.07 -0.19
C GLU A 100 2.61 17.73 -0.04
N SER A 101 1.85 17.37 0.99
CA SER A 101 0.58 18.01 1.34
C SER A 101 0.75 19.51 1.58
N LYS A 102 1.78 19.92 2.32
CA LYS A 102 2.08 21.33 2.59
C LYS A 102 2.53 22.08 1.34
N GLU A 103 3.44 21.50 0.55
CA GLU A 103 3.99 22.11 -0.67
C GLU A 103 2.93 22.30 -1.75
N THR A 104 2.04 21.32 -1.92
CA THR A 104 0.97 21.34 -2.95
C THR A 104 -0.33 21.98 -2.46
N ARG A 105 -0.43 22.31 -1.16
CA ARG A 105 -1.65 22.77 -0.49
C ARG A 105 -2.84 21.82 -0.65
N ARG A 106 -2.57 20.53 -0.85
CA ARG A 106 -3.59 19.48 -0.95
C ARG A 106 -3.78 18.80 0.39
N PRO A 107 -5.01 18.44 0.78
CA PRO A 107 -5.26 17.60 1.96
C PRO A 107 -4.41 16.32 1.94
N VAL A 108 -3.88 15.90 3.09
CA VAL A 108 -3.08 14.66 3.24
C VAL A 108 -3.77 13.46 2.58
N ARG A 109 -5.09 13.33 2.77
CA ARG A 109 -5.91 12.27 2.16
C ARG A 109 -5.80 12.19 0.63
N GLU A 110 -5.65 13.32 -0.05
CA GLU A 110 -5.54 13.35 -1.52
C GLU A 110 -4.15 12.91 -1.97
N VAL A 111 -3.11 13.35 -1.26
CA VAL A 111 -1.72 12.95 -1.52
C VAL A 111 -1.55 11.45 -1.29
N VAL A 112 -2.13 10.92 -0.21
CA VAL A 112 -2.18 9.49 0.09
C VAL A 112 -2.96 8.71 -0.99
N GLY A 113 -4.09 9.26 -1.45
CA GLY A 113 -4.89 8.68 -2.53
C GLY A 113 -4.08 8.53 -3.82
N GLU A 114 -3.38 9.59 -4.22
CA GLU A 114 -2.50 9.58 -5.39
C GLU A 114 -1.34 8.60 -5.22
N PHE A 115 -0.64 8.62 -4.07
CA PHE A 115 0.43 7.67 -3.77
C PHE A 115 -0.05 6.23 -3.95
N ARG A 116 -1.22 5.90 -3.39
CA ARG A 116 -1.81 4.56 -3.46
C ARG A 116 -2.15 4.17 -4.89
N GLU A 117 -2.73 5.07 -5.69
CA GLU A 117 -3.04 4.79 -7.10
C GLU A 117 -1.78 4.49 -7.90
N GLN A 118 -0.75 5.30 -7.71
CA GLN A 118 0.56 5.09 -8.33
C GLN A 118 1.22 3.79 -7.84
N CYS A 119 1.15 3.49 -6.54
CA CYS A 119 1.67 2.26 -5.97
C CYS A 119 0.97 1.01 -6.53
N ASN A 120 -0.37 1.00 -6.55
CA ASN A 120 -1.15 -0.09 -7.12
C ASN A 120 -0.78 -0.33 -8.59
N ARG A 121 -0.72 0.75 -9.38
CA ARG A 121 -0.36 0.66 -10.80
C ARG A 121 1.05 0.09 -10.98
N TYR A 122 2.03 0.59 -10.23
CA TYR A 122 3.41 0.10 -10.30
C TYR A 122 3.50 -1.39 -9.97
N ILE A 123 2.82 -1.85 -8.92
CA ILE A 123 2.87 -3.25 -8.51
C ILE A 123 2.21 -4.16 -9.55
N LEU A 124 1.07 -3.75 -10.11
CA LEU A 124 0.36 -4.53 -11.13
C LEU A 124 1.14 -4.59 -12.45
N GLU A 125 1.69 -3.46 -12.91
CA GLU A 125 2.51 -3.42 -14.14
C GLU A 125 3.80 -4.26 -14.02
N ASN A 126 4.44 -4.28 -12.84
CA ASN A 126 5.65 -5.07 -12.63
C ASN A 126 5.38 -6.56 -12.39
N ARG A 127 4.17 -6.93 -11.95
CA ARG A 127 3.73 -8.33 -11.94
C ARG A 127 3.65 -8.88 -13.36
N ASP A 128 2.99 -8.15 -14.26
CA ASP A 128 2.76 -8.60 -15.63
C ASP A 128 4.08 -8.78 -16.40
N LYS A 129 5.06 -7.91 -16.16
CA LYS A 129 6.42 -8.07 -16.73
C LYS A 129 7.12 -9.33 -16.23
N LYS A 130 7.09 -9.61 -14.93
CA LYS A 130 7.69 -10.84 -14.37
C LYS A 130 7.04 -12.11 -14.91
N SER A 131 5.74 -12.08 -15.23
CA SER A 131 5.01 -13.20 -15.83
C SER A 131 5.29 -13.40 -17.33
N GLN A 132 5.87 -12.41 -18.02
CA GLN A 132 6.27 -12.54 -19.44
C GLN A 132 7.72 -12.99 -19.62
N ASP A 133 8.54 -12.84 -18.58
CA ASP A 133 9.96 -13.25 -18.55
C ASP A 133 10.17 -14.64 -17.89
N SER A 134 9.10 -15.34 -17.50
CA SER A 134 9.10 -16.69 -16.89
C SER A 134 8.43 -17.72 -17.79
#